data_AF-A0A2M9BZ83-F1
#
_entry.id   AF-A0A2M9BZ83-F1
#
_cell.length_a   1.000
_cell.length_b   1.000
_cell.length_c   1.000
_cell.angle_alpha   90.00
_cell.angle_beta   90.00
_cell.angle_gamma   90.00
#
_symmetry.space_group_name_H-M   'P 1'
#
loop_
_entity.id
_entity.type
_entity.pdbx_description
1 polymer ?
#
loop_
_entity_poly.entity_id
_entity_poly.type
_entity_poly.pdbx_seq_one_letter_code
_entity_poly.pdbx_strand_id
1 'polypeptide(L)'
;MPRQAPAEHNSGAVPLPHWAARLEDRVHEWRERRVRKRGYLTTVIPYTGYGSGEWVRVLGRVLLTKPVKPGSRAERLRAKRDQSIRGWRSFTSVPVNDVTVTIEIDGHSHSVQADRGGVVDTVVPVALTPGWHTATMRTDDSIVVEAPVYVVAPDARFGIVSDVDDTVMVTALPRPLLAAWNTFVLDEHARIPTPGMAVLLERLASENRGCPVIYLSTGAWNVAPTLTRFLSRNLYPAGALLLTDWGPTHDRMFRSGRLHKEQSLRRLADEFPDIRWLLIGDDGQHDEEIYGQFARERPEAVAAVAIRQLSPGEAVLAGGRSKAEAHDSGVPWVYAPDGAGLSDQLTEHGLI
;
A
#
# COMPACT_ATOMS: atom_id res chain seq x y z
N MET A 1 -26.72 16.58 47.76
CA MET A 1 -26.71 17.21 46.42
C MET A 1 -25.62 16.52 45.60
N PRO A 2 -25.97 15.53 44.74
CA PRO A 2 -24.99 14.73 44.02
C PRO A 2 -24.61 15.35 42.66
N ARG A 3 -23.37 15.04 42.24
CA ARG A 3 -22.71 15.40 40.98
C ARG A 3 -23.46 14.84 39.77
N GLN A 4 -23.65 15.65 38.73
CA GLN A 4 -24.01 15.19 37.38
C GLN A 4 -22.76 14.69 36.64
N ALA A 5 -22.84 13.47 36.11
CA ALA A 5 -21.87 12.85 35.20
C ALA A 5 -22.24 13.15 33.73
N PRO A 6 -21.28 13.13 32.79
CA PRO A 6 -21.53 13.40 31.37
C PRO A 6 -22.18 12.21 30.66
N ALA A 7 -22.95 12.52 29.61
CA ALA A 7 -23.75 11.59 28.83
C ALA A 7 -22.90 10.63 27.97
N GLU A 8 -23.19 9.33 28.07
CA GLU A 8 -22.70 8.29 27.17
C GLU A 8 -23.36 8.41 25.80
N HIS A 9 -22.55 8.52 24.75
CA HIS A 9 -23.00 8.43 23.36
C HIS A 9 -23.03 6.95 22.95
N ASN A 10 -24.23 6.37 22.93
CA ASN A 10 -24.47 4.98 22.57
C ASN A 10 -24.45 4.82 21.03
N SER A 11 -23.32 4.39 20.46
CA SER A 11 -23.21 4.03 19.04
C SER A 11 -23.67 2.59 18.83
N GLY A 12 -24.96 2.44 18.49
CA GLY A 12 -25.59 1.17 18.16
C GLY A 12 -25.03 0.55 16.88
N ALA A 13 -24.03 -0.33 17.01
CA ALA A 13 -23.72 -1.34 16.02
C ALA A 13 -24.48 -2.63 16.39
N VAL A 14 -25.38 -3.09 15.51
CA VAL A 14 -26.06 -4.37 15.68
C VAL A 14 -25.06 -5.50 15.37
N PRO A 15 -24.72 -6.40 16.32
CA PRO A 15 -23.83 -7.53 16.05
C PRO A 15 -24.51 -8.50 15.08
N LEU A 16 -23.82 -8.89 14.00
CA LEU A 16 -24.31 -9.96 13.13
C LEU A 16 -24.36 -11.29 13.91
N PRO A 17 -25.41 -12.10 13.72
CA PRO A 17 -25.57 -13.32 14.48
C PRO A 17 -24.52 -14.37 14.10
N HIS A 18 -23.86 -14.91 15.13
CA HIS A 18 -22.75 -15.88 15.15
C HIS A 18 -22.86 -17.09 14.18
N TRP A 19 -24.04 -17.38 13.64
CA TRP A 19 -24.25 -18.47 12.67
C TRP A 19 -23.75 -18.14 11.26
N ALA A 20 -23.77 -16.86 10.86
CA ALA A 20 -23.30 -16.43 9.54
C ALA A 20 -21.77 -16.57 9.40
N ALA A 21 -21.02 -16.30 10.48
CA ALA A 21 -19.58 -16.54 10.55
C ALA A 21 -19.22 -18.02 10.39
N ARG A 22 -19.88 -18.90 11.14
CA ARG A 22 -19.61 -20.34 11.10
C ARG A 22 -19.95 -21.01 9.77
N LEU A 23 -20.94 -20.48 9.04
CA LEU A 23 -21.29 -20.99 7.71
C LEU A 23 -20.24 -20.59 6.68
N GLU A 24 -19.74 -19.36 6.76
CA GLU A 24 -18.68 -18.87 5.87
C GLU A 24 -17.36 -19.59 6.13
N ASP A 25 -16.97 -19.77 7.39
CA ASP A 25 -15.77 -20.55 7.79
C ASP A 25 -15.82 -21.97 7.20
N ARG A 26 -16.98 -22.64 7.25
CA ARG A 26 -17.18 -23.97 6.64
C ARG A 26 -17.06 -23.95 5.12
N VAL A 27 -17.53 -22.90 4.45
CA VAL A 27 -17.39 -22.75 2.99
C VAL A 27 -15.93 -22.49 2.60
N HIS A 28 -15.20 -21.69 3.39
CA HIS A 28 -13.77 -21.46 3.21
C HIS A 28 -12.96 -22.74 3.41
N GLU A 29 -13.14 -23.45 4.52
CA GLU A 29 -12.46 -24.72 4.77
C GLU A 29 -12.78 -25.77 3.69
N TRP A 30 -14.02 -25.82 3.21
CA TRP A 30 -14.41 -26.73 2.14
C TRP A 30 -13.75 -26.37 0.80
N ARG A 31 -13.68 -25.07 0.47
CA ARG A 31 -12.97 -24.57 -0.73
C ARG A 31 -11.48 -24.87 -0.62
N GLU A 32 -10.86 -24.57 0.52
CA GLU A 32 -9.45 -24.86 0.77
C GLU A 32 -9.15 -26.36 0.63
N ARG A 33 -9.91 -27.23 1.32
CA ARG A 33 -9.75 -28.68 1.21
C ARG A 33 -9.91 -29.18 -0.22
N ARG A 34 -10.84 -28.62 -1.00
CA ARG A 34 -11.05 -28.97 -2.40
C ARG A 34 -9.92 -28.47 -3.30
N VAL A 35 -9.35 -27.31 -3.01
CA VAL A 35 -8.26 -26.67 -3.77
C VAL A 35 -6.92 -27.37 -3.47
N ARG A 36 -6.64 -27.72 -2.22
CA ARG A 36 -5.50 -28.57 -1.82
C ARG A 36 -5.61 -29.98 -2.41
N LYS A 37 -6.80 -30.60 -2.42
CA LYS A 37 -7.05 -31.87 -3.14
C LYS A 37 -6.84 -31.78 -4.65
N ARG A 38 -6.89 -30.58 -5.23
CA ARG A 38 -6.55 -30.29 -6.64
C ARG A 38 -5.07 -29.95 -6.84
N GLY A 39 -4.25 -30.15 -5.81
CA GLY A 39 -2.79 -30.02 -5.84
C GLY A 39 -2.28 -28.58 -5.79
N TYR A 40 -3.05 -27.61 -5.31
CA TYR A 40 -2.55 -26.24 -5.10
C TYR A 40 -1.65 -26.19 -3.86
N LEU A 41 -0.57 -25.39 -3.95
CA LEU A 41 0.36 -25.13 -2.85
C LEU A 41 0.20 -23.69 -2.36
N THR A 42 0.59 -23.45 -1.12
CA THR A 42 0.74 -22.09 -0.62
C THR A 42 1.86 -21.38 -1.39
N THR A 43 1.67 -20.08 -1.61
CA THR A 43 2.63 -19.22 -2.29
C THR A 43 2.65 -17.92 -1.51
N VAL A 44 3.82 -17.56 -1.01
CA VAL A 44 4.05 -16.27 -0.36
C VAL A 44 4.46 -15.28 -1.43
N ILE A 45 3.78 -14.14 -1.45
CA ILE A 45 4.10 -12.98 -2.27
C ILE A 45 4.67 -11.93 -1.31
N PRO A 46 5.99 -11.70 -1.35
CA PRO A 46 6.61 -10.70 -0.47
C PRO A 46 6.33 -9.29 -1.00
N TYR A 47 6.23 -8.34 -0.08
CA TYR A 47 6.15 -6.91 -0.40
C TYR A 47 7.28 -6.16 0.30
N THR A 48 7.61 -4.97 -0.20
CA THR A 48 8.63 -4.13 0.40
C THR A 48 8.16 -3.64 1.78
N GLY A 49 8.86 -4.05 2.83
CA GLY A 49 8.67 -3.57 4.19
C GLY A 49 9.48 -2.30 4.49
N TYR A 50 9.29 -1.76 5.69
CA TYR A 50 10.04 -0.61 6.20
C TYR A 50 10.19 -0.71 7.71
N GLY A 51 11.09 0.05 8.30
CA GLY A 51 11.30 0.01 9.75
C GLY A 51 12.23 1.08 10.29
N SER A 52 12.52 0.98 11.58
CA SER A 52 13.56 1.73 12.27
C SER A 52 14.73 0.82 12.64
N GLY A 53 15.74 1.36 13.29
CA GLY A 53 16.87 0.57 13.79
C GLY A 53 16.51 -0.47 14.87
N GLU A 54 15.30 -0.48 15.40
CA GLU A 54 14.86 -1.38 16.49
C GLU A 54 13.70 -2.30 16.11
N TRP A 55 13.03 -2.04 14.99
CA TRP A 55 11.88 -2.81 14.54
C TRP A 55 11.71 -2.69 13.04
N VAL A 56 11.12 -3.71 12.42
CA VAL A 56 10.71 -3.68 11.01
C VAL A 56 9.30 -4.15 10.83
N ARG A 57 8.55 -3.47 9.97
CA ARG A 57 7.25 -3.92 9.48
C ARG A 57 7.46 -4.75 8.22
N VAL A 58 7.14 -6.04 8.32
CA VAL A 58 7.23 -7.01 7.22
C VAL A 58 5.87 -7.17 6.58
N LEU A 59 5.83 -7.04 5.26
CA LEU A 59 4.61 -7.02 4.47
C LEU A 59 4.63 -8.18 3.46
N GLY A 60 3.51 -8.85 3.29
CA GLY A 60 3.38 -9.92 2.30
C GLY A 60 1.97 -10.46 2.20
N ARG A 61 1.80 -11.47 1.34
CA ARG A 61 0.52 -12.16 1.20
C ARG A 61 0.68 -13.63 0.87
N VAL A 62 -0.14 -14.47 1.49
CA VAL A 62 -0.24 -15.91 1.27
C VAL A 62 -1.46 -16.24 0.42
N LEU A 63 -1.24 -16.97 -0.67
CA LEU A 63 -2.29 -17.39 -1.60
C LEU A 63 -2.12 -18.86 -1.99
N LEU A 64 -3.20 -19.53 -2.41
CA LEU A 64 -3.09 -20.84 -3.06
C LEU A 64 -2.88 -20.71 -4.55
N THR A 65 -1.77 -21.22 -5.06
CA THR A 65 -1.52 -21.28 -6.51
C THR A 65 -1.26 -22.72 -6.97
N LYS A 66 -1.50 -23.00 -8.26
CA LYS A 66 -1.14 -24.30 -8.83
C LYS A 66 0.39 -24.40 -8.94
N PRO A 67 1.01 -25.50 -8.45
CA PRO A 67 2.43 -25.75 -8.65
C PRO A 67 2.70 -25.85 -10.14
N VAL A 68 3.80 -25.25 -10.56
CA VAL A 68 4.32 -25.45 -11.90
C VAL A 68 5.37 -26.54 -11.81
N LYS A 69 5.22 -27.60 -12.62
CA LYS A 69 6.14 -28.74 -12.61
C LYS A 69 7.54 -28.30 -13.03
N PRO A 70 8.60 -28.68 -12.28
CA PRO A 70 9.98 -28.49 -12.70
C PRO A 70 10.25 -29.12 -14.07
N GLY A 71 11.03 -28.45 -14.91
CA GLY A 71 11.34 -28.78 -16.30
C GLY A 71 10.21 -28.52 -17.31
N SER A 72 9.01 -28.13 -16.87
CA SER A 72 7.86 -27.99 -17.78
C SER A 72 7.99 -26.76 -18.70
N ARG A 73 7.32 -26.80 -19.87
CA ARG A 73 7.16 -25.62 -20.73
C ARG A 73 6.57 -24.45 -19.96
N ALA A 74 5.72 -24.71 -18.95
CA ALA A 74 5.14 -23.70 -18.07
C ALA A 74 6.15 -23.11 -17.06
N GLU A 75 7.15 -23.87 -16.61
CA GLU A 75 8.26 -23.38 -15.78
C GLU A 75 9.24 -22.55 -16.61
N ARG A 76 9.65 -23.06 -17.78
CA ARG A 76 10.50 -22.31 -18.72
C ARG A 76 9.82 -21.03 -19.20
N LEU A 77 8.49 -21.09 -19.41
CA LEU A 77 7.69 -19.89 -19.65
C LEU A 77 7.58 -19.01 -18.41
N ARG A 78 7.51 -19.53 -17.17
CA ARG A 78 7.57 -18.73 -15.93
C ARG A 78 8.92 -18.02 -15.78
N ALA A 79 10.05 -18.74 -15.82
CA ALA A 79 11.38 -18.13 -15.69
C ALA A 79 11.70 -17.08 -16.77
N LYS A 80 11.19 -17.26 -18.00
CA LYS A 80 11.32 -16.26 -19.09
C LYS A 80 10.24 -15.16 -19.06
N ARG A 81 9.14 -15.36 -18.31
CA ARG A 81 7.99 -14.41 -18.13
C ARG A 81 7.92 -13.79 -16.75
N ASP A 82 8.78 -14.15 -15.81
CA ASP A 82 8.97 -13.38 -14.57
C ASP A 82 9.58 -12.01 -14.89
N GLN A 83 10.17 -11.85 -16.08
CA GLN A 83 10.51 -10.56 -16.70
C GLN A 83 9.35 -9.93 -17.50
N SER A 84 8.24 -10.62 -17.73
CA SER A 84 7.18 -10.22 -18.67
C SER A 84 5.85 -10.93 -18.40
N ILE A 85 4.91 -10.20 -17.79
CA ILE A 85 3.45 -10.41 -17.88
C ILE A 85 2.93 -11.70 -17.21
N ARG A 86 2.43 -11.56 -15.96
CA ARG A 86 1.10 -12.06 -15.53
C ARG A 86 0.84 -11.84 -14.03
N GLY A 87 0.49 -10.61 -13.66
CA GLY A 87 -0.09 -10.27 -12.35
C GLY A 87 -1.44 -10.96 -12.06
N TRP A 88 -2.23 -11.34 -13.07
CA TRP A 88 -3.63 -11.82 -12.90
C TRP A 88 -3.85 -13.06 -11.98
N ARG A 89 -2.81 -13.84 -11.68
CA ARG A 89 -2.95 -15.03 -10.81
C ARG A 89 -3.03 -14.66 -9.32
N SER A 90 -2.46 -13.54 -8.88
CA SER A 90 -2.70 -13.05 -7.51
C SER A 90 -4.19 -12.67 -7.32
N PHE A 91 -4.85 -12.21 -8.39
CA PHE A 91 -6.24 -11.73 -8.36
C PHE A 91 -7.31 -12.83 -8.29
N THR A 92 -7.01 -14.06 -8.72
CA THR A 92 -7.97 -15.18 -8.78
C THR A 92 -7.67 -16.29 -7.77
N SER A 93 -6.58 -16.17 -7.02
CA SER A 93 -6.16 -17.18 -6.06
C SER A 93 -6.96 -17.03 -4.77
N VAL A 94 -7.38 -18.16 -4.21
CA VAL A 94 -8.13 -18.20 -2.96
C VAL A 94 -7.14 -17.91 -1.83
N PRO A 95 -7.40 -16.91 -0.97
CA PRO A 95 -6.58 -16.68 0.21
C PRO A 95 -6.66 -17.90 1.12
N VAL A 96 -5.58 -18.16 1.87
CA VAL A 96 -5.58 -19.19 2.91
C VAL A 96 -5.70 -18.50 4.25
N ASN A 97 -6.68 -18.93 5.03
CA ASN A 97 -6.87 -18.43 6.38
C ASN A 97 -5.85 -19.11 7.31
N ASP A 98 -5.42 -18.38 8.35
CA ASP A 98 -4.68 -18.93 9.49
C ASP A 98 -3.44 -19.74 9.10
N VAL A 99 -2.73 -19.28 8.06
CA VAL A 99 -1.44 -19.88 7.69
C VAL A 99 -0.34 -19.22 8.47
N THR A 100 0.40 -20.06 9.19
CA THR A 100 1.66 -19.68 9.80
C THR A 100 2.69 -19.34 8.73
N VAL A 101 3.18 -18.11 8.78
CA VAL A 101 4.32 -17.64 7.99
C VAL A 101 5.51 -17.51 8.92
N THR A 102 6.61 -18.18 8.58
CA THR A 102 7.91 -17.96 9.19
C THR A 102 8.60 -16.82 8.46
N ILE A 103 8.95 -15.77 9.19
CA ILE A 103 9.75 -14.64 8.76
C ILE A 103 11.14 -14.81 9.36
N GLU A 104 12.19 -14.64 8.56
CA GLU A 104 13.56 -14.62 9.04
C GLU A 104 14.25 -13.33 8.59
N ILE A 105 14.88 -12.61 9.52
CA ILE A 105 15.64 -11.39 9.23
C ILE A 105 16.79 -11.29 10.22
N ASP A 106 18.01 -11.03 9.71
CA ASP A 106 19.25 -10.98 10.50
C ASP A 106 19.45 -12.19 11.44
N GLY A 107 19.10 -13.39 10.96
CA GLY A 107 19.18 -14.64 11.73
C GLY A 107 18.11 -14.82 12.82
N HIS A 108 17.21 -13.85 13.00
CA HIS A 108 16.07 -13.96 13.90
C HIS A 108 14.86 -14.53 13.17
N SER A 109 14.23 -15.56 13.76
CA SER A 109 13.05 -16.22 13.19
C SER A 109 11.79 -15.87 13.99
N HIS A 110 10.76 -15.42 13.28
CA HIS A 110 9.47 -15.01 13.82
C HIS A 110 8.33 -15.75 13.12
N SER A 111 7.44 -16.35 13.90
CA SER A 111 6.27 -17.06 13.39
C SER A 111 5.04 -16.17 13.54
N VAL A 112 4.40 -15.82 12.43
CA VAL A 112 3.22 -14.93 12.40
C VAL A 112 2.05 -15.59 11.68
N GLN A 113 0.84 -15.21 12.02
CA GLN A 113 -0.37 -15.68 11.34
C GLN A 113 -0.76 -14.67 10.25
N ALA A 114 -0.96 -15.16 9.03
CA ALA A 114 -1.61 -14.37 8.00
C ALA A 114 -3.08 -14.15 8.35
N ASP A 115 -3.62 -12.98 8.01
CA ASP A 115 -5.02 -12.67 8.28
C ASP A 115 -5.98 -13.49 7.37
N ARG A 116 -7.29 -13.27 7.52
CA ARG A 116 -8.32 -13.94 6.69
C ARG A 116 -8.22 -13.63 5.19
N GLY A 117 -7.57 -12.52 4.82
CA GLY A 117 -7.26 -12.16 3.44
C GLY A 117 -5.95 -12.78 2.93
N GLY A 118 -5.25 -13.53 3.79
CA GLY A 118 -3.90 -14.05 3.58
C GLY A 118 -2.83 -12.98 3.73
N VAL A 119 -3.15 -11.77 4.19
CA VAL A 119 -2.18 -10.66 4.30
C VAL A 119 -1.34 -10.83 5.56
N VAL A 120 -0.04 -10.58 5.40
CA VAL A 120 0.93 -10.48 6.48
C VAL A 120 1.29 -9.01 6.58
N ASP A 121 0.86 -8.36 7.67
CA ASP A 121 1.29 -7.03 8.07
C ASP A 121 1.65 -7.10 9.55
N THR A 122 2.95 -7.16 9.84
CA THR A 122 3.42 -7.42 11.20
C THR A 122 4.67 -6.62 11.51
N VAL A 123 4.78 -6.17 12.76
CA VAL A 123 5.97 -5.51 13.29
C VAL A 123 6.81 -6.54 14.02
N VAL A 124 8.06 -6.67 13.58
CA VAL A 124 9.06 -7.58 14.14
C VAL A 124 10.11 -6.74 14.89
N PRO A 125 10.28 -6.92 16.20
CA PRO A 125 11.36 -6.28 16.94
C PRO A 125 12.70 -6.93 16.54
N VAL A 126 13.59 -6.14 15.94
CA VAL A 126 14.91 -6.57 15.47
C VAL A 126 15.81 -5.35 15.33
N ALA A 127 17.05 -5.46 15.81
CA ALA A 127 18.01 -4.38 15.72
C ALA A 127 18.73 -4.44 14.37
N LEU A 128 18.62 -3.40 13.54
CA LEU A 128 19.24 -3.35 12.21
C LEU A 128 19.93 -2.01 11.96
N THR A 129 20.97 -2.03 11.13
CA THR A 129 21.60 -0.79 10.65
C THR A 129 20.69 -0.07 9.65
N PRO A 130 20.77 1.26 9.49
CA PRO A 130 20.04 1.96 8.43
C PRO A 130 20.37 1.43 7.03
N GLY A 131 19.38 1.44 6.13
CA GLY A 131 19.50 1.02 4.74
C GLY A 131 18.65 -0.18 4.36
N TRP A 132 18.96 -0.77 3.20
CA TRP A 132 18.22 -1.91 2.66
C TRP A 132 18.68 -3.23 3.29
N HIS A 133 17.70 -4.02 3.74
CA HIS A 133 17.86 -5.37 4.26
C HIS A 133 16.93 -6.33 3.51
N THR A 134 17.18 -7.62 3.67
CA THR A 134 16.34 -8.68 3.09
C THR A 134 15.83 -9.56 4.22
N ALA A 135 14.50 -9.54 4.42
CA ALA A 135 13.83 -10.59 5.16
C ALA A 135 13.56 -11.77 4.22
N THR A 136 13.39 -12.97 4.77
CA THR A 136 12.83 -14.10 4.04
C THR A 136 11.49 -14.50 4.64
N MET A 137 10.59 -15.00 3.80
CA MET A 137 9.27 -15.45 4.20
C MET A 137 9.00 -16.83 3.63
N ARG A 138 8.35 -17.70 4.41
CA ARG A 138 7.89 -19.02 3.97
C ARG A 138 6.72 -19.52 4.81
N THR A 139 5.95 -20.42 4.25
CA THR A 139 5.04 -21.31 5.00
C THR A 139 5.67 -22.70 5.11
N ASP A 140 4.97 -23.67 5.68
CA ASP A 140 5.43 -25.07 5.75
C ASP A 140 5.53 -25.74 4.37
N ASP A 141 4.67 -25.33 3.43
CA ASP A 141 4.52 -25.94 2.11
C ASP A 141 4.85 -24.99 0.93
N SER A 142 5.48 -23.83 1.21
CA SER A 142 5.98 -22.90 0.18
C SER A 142 7.50 -22.93 0.02
N ILE A 143 7.96 -22.41 -1.11
CA ILE A 143 9.36 -22.00 -1.25
C ILE A 143 9.65 -20.80 -0.35
N VAL A 144 10.93 -20.59 -0.03
CA VAL A 144 11.42 -19.37 0.60
C VAL A 144 11.42 -18.24 -0.43
N VAL A 145 10.91 -17.07 -0.03
CA VAL A 145 10.92 -15.86 -0.87
C VAL A 145 11.57 -14.71 -0.11
N GLU A 146 12.25 -13.83 -0.84
CA GLU A 146 12.91 -12.65 -0.29
C GLU A 146 11.96 -11.44 -0.28
N ALA A 147 11.94 -10.72 0.85
CA ALA A 147 11.17 -9.51 1.06
C ALA A 147 12.13 -8.37 1.39
N PRO A 148 12.28 -7.35 0.53
CA PRO A 148 13.14 -6.21 0.83
C PRO A 148 12.53 -5.37 1.95
N VAL A 149 13.36 -4.85 2.84
CA VAL A 149 12.96 -4.00 3.97
C VAL A 149 13.87 -2.79 4.03
N TYR A 150 13.29 -1.59 4.08
CA TYR A 150 14.05 -0.35 4.24
C TYR A 150 14.07 0.11 5.69
N VAL A 151 15.25 0.13 6.31
CA VAL A 151 15.45 0.63 7.68
C VAL A 151 15.82 2.11 7.62
N VAL A 152 14.94 2.95 8.15
CA VAL A 152 15.11 4.40 8.18
C VAL A 152 16.15 4.79 9.23
N ALA A 153 17.03 5.72 8.87
CA ALA A 153 18.04 6.23 9.78
C ALA A 153 17.41 7.09 10.90
N PRO A 154 17.89 7.00 12.15
CA PRO A 154 17.34 7.77 13.26
C PRO A 154 17.53 9.30 13.13
N ASP A 155 18.48 9.74 12.31
CA ASP A 155 18.73 11.13 11.97
C ASP A 155 17.94 11.61 10.72
N ALA A 156 17.13 10.76 10.09
CA ALA A 156 16.23 11.18 9.02
C ALA A 156 15.20 12.19 9.54
N ARG A 157 15.00 13.28 8.79
CA ARG A 157 14.05 14.36 9.13
C ARG A 157 13.00 14.61 8.06
N PHE A 158 13.14 13.95 6.91
CA PHE A 158 12.29 14.11 5.75
C PHE A 158 11.87 12.75 5.22
N GLY A 159 10.64 12.65 4.74
CA GLY A 159 10.06 11.44 4.17
C GLY A 159 9.03 11.79 3.12
N ILE A 160 8.78 10.86 2.20
CA ILE A 160 7.86 11.06 1.08
C ILE A 160 6.71 10.07 1.21
N VAL A 161 5.48 10.58 1.22
CA VAL A 161 4.27 9.77 1.01
C VAL A 161 3.64 10.20 -0.30
N SER A 162 3.57 9.28 -1.27
CA SER A 162 2.91 9.53 -2.56
C SER A 162 1.69 8.66 -2.70
N ASP A 163 0.55 9.25 -3.07
CA ASP A 163 -0.54 8.47 -3.65
C ASP A 163 -0.09 7.87 -4.98
N VAL A 164 -0.79 6.82 -5.39
CA VAL A 164 -0.51 6.08 -6.62
C VAL A 164 -1.49 6.45 -7.72
N ASP A 165 -2.78 6.27 -7.42
CA ASP A 165 -3.85 6.37 -8.41
C ASP A 165 -4.06 7.84 -8.77
N ASP A 166 -4.02 8.18 -10.05
CA ASP A 166 -4.10 9.56 -10.57
C ASP A 166 -2.99 10.52 -10.06
N THR A 167 -2.00 10.02 -9.31
CA THR A 167 -0.82 10.78 -8.88
C THR A 167 0.45 10.32 -9.60
N VAL A 168 0.83 9.05 -9.44
CA VAL A 168 2.00 8.42 -10.10
C VAL A 168 1.60 7.82 -11.46
N MET A 169 0.34 7.45 -11.60
CA MET A 169 -0.21 6.78 -12.77
C MET A 169 -1.56 7.38 -13.14
N VAL A 170 -1.76 7.73 -14.41
CA VAL A 170 -3.05 8.21 -14.92
C VAL A 170 -4.01 7.02 -15.05
N THR A 171 -5.13 7.06 -14.35
CA THR A 171 -6.15 6.02 -14.41
C THR A 171 -7.25 6.41 -15.39
N ALA A 172 -7.20 5.86 -16.61
CA ALA A 172 -8.23 6.09 -17.63
C ALA A 172 -9.52 5.26 -17.42
N LEU A 173 -10.00 5.10 -16.17
CA LEU A 173 -11.17 4.26 -15.87
C LEU A 173 -12.25 5.01 -15.08
N PRO A 174 -13.50 5.08 -15.57
CA PRO A 174 -14.62 5.64 -14.82
C PRO A 174 -14.84 4.90 -13.49
N ARG A 175 -15.11 5.64 -12.39
CA ARG A 175 -15.42 5.11 -11.05
C ARG A 175 -16.25 3.81 -10.97
N PRO A 176 -17.39 3.62 -11.69
CA PRO A 176 -18.16 2.37 -11.60
C PRO A 176 -17.44 1.14 -12.15
N LEU A 177 -16.33 1.31 -12.88
CA LEU A 177 -15.47 0.26 -13.41
C LEU A 177 -14.17 0.08 -12.61
N LEU A 178 -13.98 0.77 -11.47
CA LEU A 178 -12.89 0.46 -10.53
C LEU A 178 -12.98 -0.98 -10.02
N ALA A 179 -14.18 -1.55 -9.86
CA ALA A 179 -14.34 -2.98 -9.59
C ALA A 179 -13.83 -3.87 -10.75
N ALA A 180 -13.88 -3.35 -11.98
CA ALA A 180 -13.31 -3.93 -13.19
C ALA A 180 -11.85 -3.53 -13.44
N TRP A 181 -11.20 -2.77 -12.54
CA TRP A 181 -9.75 -2.59 -12.48
C TRP A 181 -9.04 -3.94 -12.54
N ASN A 182 -9.58 -4.92 -11.82
CA ASN A 182 -9.13 -6.31 -11.80
C ASN A 182 -9.05 -6.95 -13.21
N THR A 183 -9.89 -6.50 -14.14
CA THR A 183 -9.95 -6.98 -15.52
C THR A 183 -9.05 -6.15 -16.45
N PHE A 184 -8.98 -4.83 -16.26
CA PHE A 184 -8.12 -3.94 -17.06
C PHE A 184 -6.63 -4.02 -16.72
N VAL A 185 -6.29 -4.54 -15.53
CA VAL A 185 -4.91 -4.88 -15.14
C VAL A 185 -4.24 -5.87 -16.11
N LEU A 186 -5.01 -6.53 -16.97
CA LEU A 186 -4.50 -7.44 -18.01
C LEU A 186 -3.76 -6.72 -19.14
N ASP A 187 -3.99 -5.42 -19.36
CA ASP A 187 -3.24 -4.66 -20.37
C ASP A 187 -2.25 -3.69 -19.69
N GLU A 188 -1.02 -4.18 -19.48
CA GLU A 188 0.08 -3.39 -18.91
C GLU A 188 0.41 -2.14 -19.78
N HIS A 189 -0.06 -2.06 -21.03
CA HIS A 189 0.15 -0.92 -21.94
C HIS A 189 -0.81 0.26 -21.72
N ALA A 190 -1.87 0.09 -20.92
CA ALA A 190 -2.83 1.18 -20.65
C ALA A 190 -2.42 2.11 -19.50
N ARG A 191 -1.31 1.79 -18.79
CA ARG A 191 -0.82 2.59 -17.66
C ARG A 191 0.18 3.63 -18.14
N ILE A 192 -0.22 4.89 -18.10
CA ILE A 192 0.63 6.01 -18.48
C ILE A 192 1.18 6.64 -17.18
N PRO A 193 2.52 6.74 -17.01
CA PRO A 193 3.09 7.46 -15.89
C PRO A 193 2.73 8.94 -15.99
N THR A 194 2.44 9.56 -14.84
CA THR A 194 2.27 11.01 -14.78
C THR A 194 3.55 11.69 -15.26
N PRO A 195 3.48 12.62 -16.23
CA PRO A 195 4.64 13.33 -16.74
C PRO A 195 5.47 13.96 -15.60
N GLY A 196 6.80 13.80 -15.65
CA GLY A 196 7.72 14.40 -14.68
C GLY A 196 7.68 13.86 -13.25
N MET A 197 6.68 13.05 -12.86
CA MET A 197 6.50 12.64 -11.46
C MET A 197 7.61 11.71 -10.95
N ALA A 198 8.06 10.76 -11.79
CA ALA A 198 9.22 9.92 -11.45
C ALA A 198 10.49 10.75 -11.22
N VAL A 199 10.73 11.76 -12.07
CA VAL A 199 11.88 12.65 -11.96
C VAL A 199 11.81 13.48 -10.69
N LEU A 200 10.64 14.01 -10.35
CA LEU A 200 10.41 14.75 -9.11
C LEU A 200 10.72 13.88 -7.88
N LEU A 201 10.12 12.68 -7.81
CA LEU A 201 10.30 11.77 -6.68
C LEU A 201 11.76 11.29 -6.53
N GLU A 202 12.43 10.97 -7.64
CA GLU A 202 13.85 10.64 -7.64
C GLU A 202 14.71 11.82 -7.17
N ARG A 203 14.44 13.04 -7.63
CA ARG A 203 15.15 14.24 -7.20
C ARG A 203 15.04 14.43 -5.69
N LEU A 204 13.81 14.43 -5.17
CA LEU A 204 13.53 14.53 -3.72
C LEU A 204 14.25 13.46 -2.91
N ALA A 205 14.20 12.20 -3.35
CA ALA A 205 14.87 11.09 -2.67
C ALA A 205 16.40 11.19 -2.73
N SER A 206 16.94 11.71 -3.83
CA SER A 206 18.38 11.85 -4.05
C SER A 206 19.00 12.98 -3.22
N GLU A 207 18.28 14.10 -3.06
CA GLU A 207 18.68 15.27 -2.28
C GLU A 207 18.50 15.01 -0.78
N ASN A 208 17.51 14.18 -0.39
CA ASN A 208 17.26 13.76 0.98
C ASN A 208 17.70 12.31 1.21
N ARG A 209 19.02 12.05 1.07
CA ARG A 209 19.57 10.69 1.22
C ARG A 209 19.12 10.05 2.53
N GLY A 210 18.56 8.85 2.44
CA GLY A 210 18.07 8.13 3.61
C GLY A 210 16.58 8.33 3.90
N CYS A 211 15.88 9.19 3.14
CA CYS A 211 14.46 9.43 3.38
C CYS A 211 13.63 8.19 3.02
N PRO A 212 12.65 7.81 3.85
CA PRO A 212 11.68 6.78 3.47
C PRO A 212 10.79 7.28 2.32
N VAL A 213 10.59 6.42 1.33
CA VAL A 213 9.57 6.60 0.29
C VAL A 213 8.46 5.59 0.52
N ILE A 214 7.24 6.10 0.72
CA ILE A 214 6.04 5.30 0.94
C ILE A 214 5.02 5.62 -0.16
N TYR A 215 4.53 4.59 -0.83
CA TYR A 215 3.44 4.70 -1.78
C TYR A 215 2.15 4.23 -1.12
N LEU A 216 1.19 5.12 -0.96
CA LEU A 216 -0.03 4.89 -0.21
C LEU A 216 -1.23 4.89 -1.15
N SER A 217 -1.92 3.76 -1.34
CA SER A 217 -3.04 3.66 -2.28
C SER A 217 -4.26 2.98 -1.68
N THR A 218 -5.43 3.32 -2.22
CA THR A 218 -6.69 2.65 -1.89
C THR A 218 -6.90 1.34 -2.67
N GLY A 219 -5.99 1.03 -3.61
CA GLY A 219 -5.95 -0.19 -4.38
C GLY A 219 -5.74 -1.43 -3.51
N ALA A 220 -6.22 -2.58 -3.98
CA ALA A 220 -6.11 -3.85 -3.27
C ALA A 220 -4.70 -4.44 -3.30
N TRP A 221 -4.28 -5.15 -2.25
CA TRP A 221 -3.01 -5.91 -2.25
C TRP A 221 -2.82 -6.87 -3.44
N ASN A 222 -3.90 -7.29 -4.09
CA ASN A 222 -3.82 -8.05 -5.35
C ASN A 222 -3.01 -7.33 -6.44
N VAL A 223 -3.03 -5.99 -6.45
CA VAL A 223 -2.35 -5.15 -7.45
C VAL A 223 -0.88 -4.91 -7.15
N ALA A 224 -0.43 -5.15 -5.92
CA ALA A 224 0.91 -4.78 -5.46
C ALA A 224 2.02 -5.28 -6.40
N PRO A 225 2.06 -6.56 -6.84
CA PRO A 225 3.13 -7.04 -7.72
C PRO A 225 3.17 -6.31 -9.06
N THR A 226 1.99 -5.95 -9.61
CA THR A 226 1.91 -5.22 -10.87
C THR A 226 2.30 -3.75 -10.68
N LEU A 227 1.91 -3.16 -9.56
CA LEU A 227 2.29 -1.79 -9.21
C LEU A 227 3.81 -1.68 -8.99
N THR A 228 4.43 -2.58 -8.22
CA THR A 228 5.89 -2.62 -8.03
C THR A 228 6.64 -2.70 -9.36
N ARG A 229 6.18 -3.55 -10.30
CA ARG A 229 6.77 -3.60 -11.64
C ARG A 229 6.60 -2.30 -12.40
N PHE A 230 5.42 -1.67 -12.33
CA PHE A 230 5.18 -0.38 -12.98
C PHE A 230 6.11 0.71 -12.44
N LEU A 231 6.24 0.83 -11.11
CA LEU A 231 7.12 1.80 -10.46
C LEU A 231 8.57 1.58 -10.93
N SER A 232 9.06 0.34 -10.85
CA SER A 232 10.42 -0.01 -11.27
C SER A 232 10.69 0.27 -12.75
N ARG A 233 9.77 -0.11 -13.67
CA ARG A 233 9.93 0.13 -15.11
C ARG A 233 10.00 1.63 -15.45
N ASN A 234 9.28 2.46 -14.70
CA ASN A 234 9.20 3.89 -14.94
C ASN A 234 10.20 4.68 -14.07
N LEU A 235 11.17 3.98 -13.44
CA LEU A 235 12.25 4.58 -12.66
C LEU A 235 11.75 5.45 -11.50
N TYR A 236 10.69 5.01 -10.84
CA TYR A 236 10.31 5.56 -9.55
C TYR A 236 11.24 5.03 -8.45
N PRO A 237 11.51 5.82 -7.39
CA PRO A 237 12.36 5.39 -6.31
C PRO A 237 11.79 4.17 -5.60
N ALA A 238 12.67 3.28 -5.14
CA ALA A 238 12.26 2.11 -4.39
C ALA A 238 11.61 2.54 -3.06
N GLY A 239 10.43 1.99 -2.77
CA GLY A 239 9.65 2.35 -1.59
C GLY A 239 8.68 1.27 -1.17
N ALA A 240 8.17 1.37 0.06
CA ALA A 240 7.16 0.47 0.58
C ALA A 240 5.77 0.82 -0.01
N LEU A 241 4.96 -0.19 -0.29
CA LEU A 241 3.57 0.00 -0.72
C LEU A 241 2.64 -0.21 0.48
N LEU A 242 1.79 0.76 0.80
CA LEU A 242 0.72 0.64 1.79
C LEU A 242 -0.63 0.59 1.06
N LEU A 243 -1.12 -0.63 0.83
CA LEU A 243 -2.35 -0.89 0.08
C LEU A 243 -3.50 -1.28 1.02
N THR A 244 -4.72 -1.21 0.51
CA THR A 244 -5.92 -1.60 1.26
C THR A 244 -6.19 -3.10 1.11
N ASP A 245 -6.62 -3.80 2.16
CA ASP A 245 -7.20 -5.13 1.97
C ASP A 245 -8.61 -5.01 1.40
N TRP A 246 -8.77 -5.44 0.15
CA TRP A 246 -10.09 -5.73 -0.41
C TRP A 246 -10.37 -7.22 -0.28
N GLY A 247 -11.42 -7.57 0.45
CA GLY A 247 -11.94 -8.93 0.57
C GLY A 247 -13.13 -8.98 1.53
N PRO A 248 -14.10 -9.91 1.36
CA PRO A 248 -15.14 -10.15 2.35
C PRO A 248 -14.46 -10.67 3.61
N THR A 249 -14.22 -9.77 4.57
CA THR A 249 -13.85 -10.10 5.94
C THR A 249 -15.00 -9.63 6.79
N HIS A 250 -15.57 -10.52 7.60
CA HIS A 250 -16.87 -10.34 8.26
C HIS A 250 -17.08 -9.09 9.10
N ASP A 251 -16.02 -8.36 9.45
CA ASP A 251 -16.14 -7.19 10.32
C ASP A 251 -16.47 -5.89 9.59
N ARG A 252 -16.41 -5.83 8.25
CA ARG A 252 -16.86 -4.65 7.49
C ARG A 252 -17.11 -4.97 6.01
N MET A 253 -18.36 -4.83 5.60
CA MET A 253 -18.80 -4.99 4.20
C MET A 253 -18.20 -3.95 3.23
N PHE A 254 -17.47 -2.94 3.72
CA PHE A 254 -16.68 -1.99 2.92
C PHE A 254 -15.48 -1.50 3.75
N ARG A 255 -14.24 -1.72 3.29
CA ARG A 255 -13.09 -0.94 3.81
C ARG A 255 -13.11 0.42 3.13
N SER A 256 -13.15 1.48 3.93
CA SER A 256 -13.06 2.85 3.42
C SER A 256 -11.61 3.13 3.06
N GLY A 257 -11.33 3.33 1.76
CA GLY A 257 -10.00 3.74 1.28
C GLY A 257 -9.52 5.04 1.94
N ARG A 258 -10.46 5.94 2.25
CA ARG A 258 -10.20 7.15 3.04
C ARG A 258 -9.69 6.82 4.45
N LEU A 259 -10.38 5.93 5.19
CA LEU A 259 -9.92 5.53 6.52
C LEU A 259 -8.54 4.86 6.48
N HIS A 260 -8.26 4.05 5.44
CA HIS A 260 -6.94 3.45 5.23
C HIS A 260 -5.85 4.50 5.08
N LYS A 261 -6.07 5.50 4.21
CA LYS A 261 -5.12 6.61 4.01
C LYS A 261 -4.92 7.39 5.31
N GLU A 262 -6.00 7.80 5.98
CA GLU A 262 -5.93 8.53 7.26
C GLU A 262 -5.17 7.75 8.35
N GLN A 263 -5.45 6.46 8.51
CA GLN A 263 -4.77 5.61 9.51
C GLN A 263 -3.30 5.39 9.17
N SER A 264 -2.98 5.26 7.89
CA SER A 264 -1.59 5.09 7.43
C SER A 264 -0.77 6.34 7.71
N LEU A 265 -1.31 7.53 7.44
CA LEU A 265 -0.62 8.80 7.75
C LEU A 265 -0.38 8.98 9.24
N ARG A 266 -1.39 8.76 10.08
CA ARG A 266 -1.24 8.84 11.55
C ARG A 266 -0.21 7.83 12.05
N ARG A 267 -0.27 6.59 11.55
CA ARG A 267 0.71 5.55 11.89
C ARG A 267 2.13 5.97 11.52
N LEU A 268 2.36 6.48 10.31
CA LEU A 268 3.69 6.91 9.88
C LEU A 268 4.25 8.04 10.75
N ALA A 269 3.41 8.99 11.16
CA ALA A 269 3.82 10.05 12.10
C ALA A 269 4.12 9.51 13.50
N ASP A 270 3.37 8.52 13.97
CA ASP A 270 3.63 7.90 15.27
C ASP A 270 4.86 6.98 15.25
N GLU A 271 5.10 6.27 14.15
CA GLU A 271 6.25 5.38 13.94
C GLU A 271 7.56 6.16 13.70
N PHE A 272 7.47 7.35 13.08
CA PHE A 272 8.62 8.22 12.78
C PHE A 272 8.34 9.67 13.19
N PRO A 273 8.33 9.99 14.50
CA PRO A 273 7.93 11.30 15.01
C PRO A 273 8.87 12.44 14.61
N ASP A 274 10.14 12.14 14.29
CA ASP A 274 11.13 13.14 13.87
C ASP A 274 11.10 13.45 12.37
N ILE A 275 10.26 12.75 11.60
CA ILE A 275 10.16 12.92 10.14
C ILE A 275 9.01 13.87 9.80
N ARG A 276 9.32 14.88 8.99
CA ARG A 276 8.30 15.69 8.31
C ARG A 276 8.02 15.12 6.93
N TRP A 277 6.77 14.79 6.68
CA TRP A 277 6.34 14.11 5.46
C TRP A 277 5.93 15.11 4.37
N LEU A 278 6.51 14.97 3.18
CA LEU A 278 5.95 15.55 1.96
C LEU A 278 4.83 14.64 1.46
N LEU A 279 3.61 15.17 1.42
CA LEU A 279 2.41 14.43 1.00
C LEU A 279 2.10 14.79 -0.45
N ILE A 280 2.14 13.80 -1.34
CA ILE A 280 1.90 13.98 -2.78
C ILE A 280 0.61 13.24 -3.15
N GLY A 281 -0.33 13.91 -3.79
CA GLY A 281 -1.63 13.34 -4.17
C GLY A 281 -2.28 14.06 -5.35
N ASP A 282 -3.58 13.88 -5.56
CA ASP A 282 -4.35 14.48 -6.64
C ASP A 282 -5.62 15.24 -6.19
N ASP A 283 -6.15 16.10 -7.07
CA ASP A 283 -7.38 16.89 -6.84
C ASP A 283 -8.68 16.18 -7.29
N GLY A 284 -8.60 14.92 -7.74
CA GLY A 284 -9.74 14.13 -8.20
C GLY A 284 -10.33 13.17 -7.18
N GLN A 285 -9.51 12.73 -6.21
CA GLN A 285 -9.93 11.85 -5.12
C GLN A 285 -10.19 12.62 -3.81
N HIS A 286 -9.80 12.04 -2.67
CA HIS A 286 -9.98 12.60 -1.34
C HIS A 286 -8.67 13.12 -0.75
N ASP A 287 -7.60 13.20 -1.53
CA ASP A 287 -6.25 13.50 -1.04
C ASP A 287 -6.15 14.91 -0.46
N GLU A 288 -6.69 15.92 -1.15
CA GLU A 288 -6.74 17.29 -0.61
C GLU A 288 -7.43 17.34 0.76
N GLU A 289 -8.55 16.64 0.92
CA GLU A 289 -9.30 16.62 2.17
C GLU A 289 -8.54 15.88 3.28
N ILE A 290 -7.99 14.70 2.96
CA ILE A 290 -7.25 13.83 3.89
C ILE A 290 -5.97 14.52 4.35
N TYR A 291 -5.18 15.06 3.41
CA TYR A 291 -3.94 15.77 3.72
C TYR A 291 -4.22 17.09 4.44
N GLY A 292 -5.27 17.81 4.08
CA GLY A 292 -5.72 19.00 4.80
C GLY A 292 -6.13 18.72 6.24
N GLN A 293 -6.87 17.64 6.48
CA GLN A 293 -7.21 17.22 7.84
C GLN A 293 -5.96 16.81 8.63
N PHE A 294 -5.09 16.01 8.04
CA PHE A 294 -3.87 15.55 8.69
C PHE A 294 -2.91 16.70 9.02
N ALA A 295 -2.73 17.66 8.10
CA ALA A 295 -1.92 18.86 8.32
C ALA A 295 -2.47 19.77 9.42
N ARG A 296 -3.80 19.81 9.63
CA ARG A 296 -4.41 20.52 10.77
C ARG A 296 -4.22 19.76 12.08
N GLU A 297 -4.29 18.44 12.06
CA GLU A 297 -4.14 17.59 13.25
C GLU A 297 -2.68 17.47 13.72
N ARG A 298 -1.73 17.49 12.79
CA ARG A 298 -0.28 17.23 13.01
C ARG A 298 0.59 18.12 12.11
N PRO A 299 0.50 19.46 12.18
CA PRO A 299 1.26 20.36 11.31
C PRO A 299 2.79 20.15 11.41
N GLU A 300 3.28 19.75 12.58
CA GLU A 300 4.69 19.43 12.84
C GLU A 300 5.18 18.22 12.03
N ALA A 301 4.30 17.29 11.68
CA ALA A 301 4.63 16.06 10.94
C ALA A 301 4.56 16.25 9.42
N VAL A 302 4.16 17.42 8.91
CA VAL A 302 4.00 17.68 7.47
C VAL A 302 5.02 18.70 7.00
N ALA A 303 5.84 18.33 6.02
CA ALA A 303 6.80 19.25 5.38
C ALA A 303 6.08 20.20 4.40
N ALA A 304 5.27 19.62 3.52
CA ALA A 304 4.39 20.31 2.58
C ALA A 304 3.37 19.32 1.99
N VAL A 305 2.39 19.86 1.27
CA VAL A 305 1.45 19.08 0.47
C VAL A 305 1.57 19.49 -1.00
N ALA A 306 1.72 18.50 -1.88
CA ALA A 306 1.83 18.70 -3.31
C ALA A 306 0.68 17.98 -4.02
N ILE A 307 -0.18 18.74 -4.69
CA ILE A 307 -1.38 18.21 -5.33
C ILE A 307 -1.26 18.31 -6.85
N ARG A 308 -1.36 17.15 -7.50
CA ARG A 308 -1.47 17.06 -8.94
C ARG A 308 -2.87 17.51 -9.39
N GLN A 309 -2.92 18.49 -10.29
CA GLN A 309 -4.16 18.98 -10.86
C GLN A 309 -4.55 18.18 -12.11
N LEU A 310 -5.56 17.32 -11.99
CA LEU A 310 -6.03 16.45 -13.07
C LEU A 310 -6.70 17.25 -14.16
N SER A 311 -6.38 17.04 -15.43
CA SER A 311 -7.08 17.71 -16.55
C SER A 311 -8.61 17.48 -16.50
N PRO A 312 -9.44 18.31 -17.16
CA PRO A 312 -10.89 18.12 -17.13
C PRO A 312 -11.36 16.71 -17.53
N GLY A 313 -10.65 16.06 -18.46
CA GLY A 313 -10.94 14.68 -18.86
C GLY A 313 -10.61 13.66 -17.76
N GLU A 314 -9.45 13.80 -17.13
CA GLU A 314 -9.02 12.94 -16.00
C GLU A 314 -9.93 13.15 -14.79
N ALA A 315 -10.27 14.39 -14.45
CA ALA A 315 -11.15 14.71 -13.34
C ALA A 315 -12.54 14.06 -13.48
N VAL A 316 -13.12 14.02 -14.69
CA VAL A 316 -14.41 13.33 -14.90
C VAL A 316 -14.30 11.83 -14.62
N LEU A 317 -13.16 11.20 -14.94
CA LEU A 317 -12.91 9.77 -14.69
C LEU A 317 -12.63 9.49 -13.22
N ALA A 318 -11.84 10.36 -12.59
CA ALA A 318 -11.52 10.35 -11.16
C ALA A 318 -12.74 10.71 -10.29
N GLY A 319 -13.79 11.31 -10.89
CA GLY A 319 -15.11 11.54 -10.32
C GLY A 319 -15.37 12.94 -9.73
N GLY A 320 -14.74 13.94 -10.32
CA GLY A 320 -14.86 15.36 -10.01
C GLY A 320 -13.48 15.99 -9.79
N ARG A 321 -13.45 17.31 -9.61
CA ARG A 321 -12.35 18.00 -8.91
C ARG A 321 -12.87 18.50 -7.57
N SER A 322 -12.08 18.42 -6.51
CA SER A 322 -12.30 19.25 -5.33
C SER A 322 -12.05 20.72 -5.69
N LYS A 323 -12.74 21.64 -5.01
CA LYS A 323 -12.39 23.06 -5.08
C LYS A 323 -11.21 23.25 -4.13
N ALA A 324 -10.12 23.86 -4.59
CA ALA A 324 -9.03 24.29 -3.72
C ALA A 324 -9.61 25.12 -2.57
N GLU A 325 -9.62 24.54 -1.36
CA GLU A 325 -10.04 25.23 -0.15
C GLU A 325 -8.83 26.00 0.40
N ALA A 326 -9.09 27.15 1.04
CA ALA A 326 -8.02 27.83 1.77
C ALA A 326 -7.56 26.93 2.94
N HIS A 327 -6.33 26.43 2.88
CA HIS A 327 -5.78 25.53 3.89
C HIS A 327 -5.12 26.32 5.03
N ASP A 328 -5.82 26.52 6.14
CA ASP A 328 -5.36 27.27 7.32
C ASP A 328 -4.41 26.46 8.26
N SER A 329 -3.54 25.63 7.70
CA SER A 329 -2.66 24.74 8.49
C SER A 329 -1.24 25.29 8.71
N GLY A 330 -0.87 26.39 8.05
CA GLY A 330 0.50 26.93 8.07
C GLY A 330 1.53 26.07 7.32
N VAL A 331 1.11 24.95 6.74
CA VAL A 331 1.92 24.07 5.90
C VAL A 331 1.91 24.61 4.45
N PRO A 332 3.02 24.58 3.71
CA PRO A 332 3.04 24.94 2.29
C PRO A 332 2.21 23.97 1.43
N TRP A 333 1.39 24.51 0.53
CA TRP A 333 0.65 23.74 -0.48
C TRP A 333 1.07 24.19 -1.88
N VAL A 334 1.37 23.22 -2.74
CA VAL A 334 1.75 23.46 -4.14
C VAL A 334 0.82 22.68 -5.07
N TYR A 335 0.53 23.25 -6.24
CA TYR A 335 -0.44 22.68 -7.19
C TYR A 335 0.07 22.80 -8.61
N ALA A 336 0.18 21.67 -9.32
CA ALA A 336 0.55 21.69 -10.74
C ALA A 336 0.02 20.43 -11.45
N PRO A 337 -0.12 20.42 -12.79
CA PRO A 337 -0.66 19.26 -13.50
C PRO A 337 0.32 18.07 -13.59
N ASP A 338 1.61 18.31 -13.37
CA ASP A 338 2.69 17.35 -13.58
C ASP A 338 3.85 17.53 -12.58
N GLY A 339 4.79 16.59 -12.59
CA GLY A 339 5.92 16.62 -11.65
C GLY A 339 6.91 17.76 -11.90
N ALA A 340 6.96 18.35 -13.10
CA ALA A 340 7.85 19.48 -13.38
C ALA A 340 7.34 20.74 -12.69
N GLY A 341 6.05 21.08 -12.86
CA GLY A 341 5.45 22.23 -12.20
C GLY A 341 5.40 22.09 -10.68
N LEU A 342 5.24 20.86 -10.16
CA LEU A 342 5.36 20.59 -8.72
C LEU A 342 6.81 20.79 -8.24
N SER A 343 7.81 20.35 -9.02
CA SER A 343 9.23 20.57 -8.68
C SER A 343 9.58 22.06 -8.61
N ASP A 344 9.08 22.87 -9.54
CA ASP A 344 9.35 24.31 -9.58
C ASP A 344 8.81 24.99 -8.31
N GLN A 345 7.55 24.72 -7.95
CA GLN A 345 6.95 25.30 -6.75
C GLN A 345 7.58 24.80 -5.44
N LEU A 346 7.95 23.52 -5.36
CA LEU A 346 8.66 23.00 -4.18
C LEU A 346 10.04 23.65 -4.01
N THR A 347 10.71 24.00 -5.11
CA THR A 347 11.97 24.76 -5.10
C THR A 347 11.75 26.18 -4.55
N GLU A 348 10.67 26.86 -4.94
CA GLU A 348 10.30 28.18 -4.42
C GLU A 348 10.05 28.17 -2.89
N HIS A 349 9.57 27.04 -2.37
CA HIS A 349 9.38 26.81 -0.94
C HIS A 349 10.63 26.27 -0.21
N GLY A 350 11.75 26.07 -0.91
CA GLY A 350 13.02 25.60 -0.33
C GLY A 350 13.02 24.15 0.13
N LEU A 351 12.17 23.30 -0.48
CA LEU A 351 12.08 21.86 -0.20
C LEU A 351 12.91 21.00 -1.16
N ILE A 352 13.42 21.61 -2.23
CA ILE A 352 14.26 21.07 -3.30
C ILE A 352 15.32 22.12 -3.63
#